data_AF-A0A922IJF1-F1
#
_entry.id   AF-A0A922IJF1-F1
#
_cell.length_a   1.000
_cell.length_b   1.000
_cell.length_c   1.000
_cell.angle_alpha   90.00
_cell.angle_beta   90.00
_cell.angle_gamma   90.00
#
_symmetry.space_group_name_H-M   'P 1'
#
loop_
_entity.id
_entity.type
_entity.pdbx_description
1 polymer ?
#
loop_
_entity_poly.entity_id
_entity_poly.type
_entity_poly.pdbx_seq_one_letter_code
_entity_poly.pdbx_strand_id
1 'polypeptide(L)'
;MYGYGSRLKNPMKNNHNNSSDLLNQTNGSVTNNTSKYDRVRFKIPHFDYHFIGTGDLFAALTLAHLETKIENENGQQIPKYSFKDAFQSVLSTIQTVLSKTLKISEGESLNLSESARIELKIIQSLDDIRNPILGDYVEEM
;
A
#
# COMPACT_ATOMS: atom_id res chain seq x y z
N MET A 1 1.75 8.48 11.02
CA MET A 1 0.33 8.07 10.94
C MET A 1 0.25 6.55 10.88
N TYR A 2 -0.74 5.94 11.53
CA TYR A 2 -1.01 4.50 11.41
C TYR A 2 -2.23 4.26 10.52
N GLY A 3 -2.16 3.23 9.68
CA GLY A 3 -3.27 2.78 8.83
C GLY A 3 -3.38 1.26 8.83
N TYR A 4 -4.47 0.73 8.27
CA TYR A 4 -4.71 -0.72 8.23
C TYR A 4 -5.32 -1.13 6.90
N GLY A 5 -4.90 -2.29 6.40
CA GLY A 5 -5.48 -2.94 5.23
C GLY A 5 -5.77 -4.40 5.52
N SER A 6 -6.88 -4.93 5.00
CA SER A 6 -7.18 -6.35 5.08
C SER A 6 -7.85 -6.86 3.81
N ARG A 7 -7.48 -8.04 3.35
CA ARG A 7 -8.20 -8.77 2.29
C ARG A 7 -8.51 -10.18 2.72
N LEU A 8 -9.64 -10.72 2.24
CA LEU A 8 -9.98 -12.12 2.48
C LEU A 8 -8.98 -13.01 1.74
N LYS A 9 -8.32 -13.94 2.43
CA LYS A 9 -7.59 -15.02 1.76
C LYS A 9 -8.64 -15.86 1.06
N ASN A 10 -8.50 -16.06 -0.25
CA ASN A 10 -9.32 -17.03 -0.95
C ASN A 10 -9.11 -18.38 -0.24
N PRO A 11 -10.15 -18.95 0.40
CA PRO A 11 -10.01 -20.29 0.91
C PRO A 11 -9.72 -21.16 -0.30
N MET A 12 -8.59 -21.87 -0.29
CA MET A 12 -8.50 -23.08 -1.10
C MET A 12 -9.81 -23.83 -0.89
N LYS A 13 -10.43 -24.27 -1.99
CA LYS A 13 -11.67 -25.03 -2.01
C LYS A 13 -11.41 -26.38 -1.32
N ASN A 14 -11.26 -26.36 0.00
CA ASN A 14 -11.20 -27.55 0.83
C ASN A 14 -12.65 -28.00 0.95
N ASN A 15 -13.06 -28.87 0.03
CA ASN A 15 -14.07 -29.86 0.34
C ASN A 15 -13.61 -30.53 1.64
N HIS A 16 -14.28 -30.27 2.76
CA HIS A 16 -14.58 -31.27 3.79
C HIS A 16 -15.58 -30.69 4.78
N ASN A 17 -16.67 -31.45 4.94
CA ASN A 17 -17.72 -31.26 5.92
C ASN A 17 -17.13 -31.27 7.34
N ASN A 18 -17.60 -30.38 8.21
CA ASN A 18 -18.32 -30.72 9.45
C ASN A 18 -18.42 -29.49 10.36
N SER A 19 -19.68 -29.10 10.64
CA SER A 19 -20.05 -28.22 11.74
C SER A 19 -19.86 -28.93 13.07
N SER A 20 -19.02 -28.38 13.94
CA SER A 20 -19.24 -28.25 15.38
C SER A 20 -17.93 -27.78 16.01
N ASP A 21 -17.91 -26.58 16.58
CA ASP A 21 -17.61 -26.42 18.01
C ASP A 21 -17.50 -24.93 18.39
N LEU A 22 -18.43 -24.56 19.27
CA LEU A 22 -18.59 -23.28 19.93
C LEU A 22 -17.71 -23.23 21.20
N LEU A 23 -17.24 -22.02 21.50
CA LEU A 23 -16.97 -21.48 22.84
C LEU A 23 -15.83 -22.10 23.67
N ASN A 24 -14.73 -21.34 23.82
CA ASN A 24 -14.07 -21.18 25.11
C ASN A 24 -13.33 -19.84 25.24
N GLN A 25 -13.23 -19.40 26.48
CA GLN A 25 -13.08 -18.03 26.98
C GLN A 25 -11.62 -17.54 27.12
N THR A 26 -11.51 -16.21 27.20
CA THR A 26 -10.61 -15.36 28.03
C THR A 26 -9.07 -15.45 27.95
N ASN A 27 -8.49 -14.27 27.66
CA ASN A 27 -7.18 -13.73 28.08
C ASN A 27 -5.90 -14.49 27.70
N GLY A 28 -5.23 -14.00 26.65
CA GLY A 28 -3.81 -14.27 26.39
C GLY A 28 -3.54 -14.67 24.94
N SER A 29 -2.90 -13.77 24.19
CA SER A 29 -2.27 -14.01 22.87
C SER A 29 -3.00 -14.99 21.95
N VAL A 30 -4.03 -14.49 21.26
CA VAL A 30 -4.66 -15.21 20.15
C VAL A 30 -3.80 -15.01 18.89
N THR A 31 -2.66 -15.71 18.80
CA THR A 31 -2.10 -16.04 17.47
C THR A 31 -2.94 -17.18 16.92
N ASN A 32 -4.15 -16.85 16.46
CA ASN A 32 -4.97 -17.77 15.68
C ASN A 32 -4.22 -18.05 14.37
N ASN A 33 -3.62 -19.23 14.27
CA ASN A 33 -2.99 -19.79 13.06
C ASN A 33 -4.00 -20.09 11.92
N THR A 34 -5.05 -19.28 11.79
CA THR A 34 -6.15 -19.41 10.84
C THR A 34 -6.70 -18.04 10.44
N SER A 35 -5.84 -17.01 10.31
CA SER A 35 -6.32 -15.70 9.86
C SER A 35 -6.88 -15.83 8.43
N LYS A 36 -8.22 -15.83 8.33
CA LYS A 36 -8.98 -15.83 7.06
C LYS A 36 -8.64 -14.62 6.18
N TYR A 37 -7.88 -13.66 6.70
CA TYR A 37 -7.56 -12.41 6.05
C TYR A 37 -6.05 -12.20 6.07
N ASP A 38 -5.50 -11.73 4.96
CA ASP A 38 -4.21 -11.02 4.98
C ASP A 38 -4.46 -9.67 5.63
N ARG A 39 -3.65 -9.32 6.63
CA ARG A 39 -3.76 -8.05 7.35
C ARG A 39 -2.41 -7.37 7.37
N VAL A 40 -2.44 -6.07 7.13
CA VAL A 40 -1.26 -5.23 7.16
C VAL A 40 -1.53 -3.97 7.96
N ARG A 41 -0.53 -3.55 8.74
CA ARG A 41 -0.49 -2.25 9.42
C ARG A 41 0.49 -1.34 8.71
N PHE A 42 0.07 -0.12 8.46
CA PHE A 42 0.90 0.91 7.85
C PHE A 42 1.52 1.81 8.92
N LYS A 43 2.81 2.09 8.77
CA LYS A 43 3.59 3.05 9.55
C LYS A 43 4.12 4.12 8.60
N ILE A 44 3.36 5.20 8.45
CA ILE A 44 3.63 6.20 7.42
C ILE A 44 4.25 7.45 8.07
N PRO A 45 5.47 7.86 7.68
CA PRO A 45 6.05 9.13 8.10
C PRO A 45 5.15 10.31 7.70
N HIS A 46 5.11 11.32 8.56
CA HIS A 46 4.28 12.50 8.34
C HIS A 46 5.11 13.60 7.68
N PHE A 47 4.54 14.27 6.68
CA PHE A 47 5.04 15.54 6.15
C PHE A 47 4.21 16.67 6.75
N ASP A 48 4.86 17.70 7.27
CA ASP A 48 4.17 18.87 7.83
C ASP A 48 3.67 19.83 6.74
N TYR A 49 2.86 19.30 5.82
CA TYR A 49 2.33 20.01 4.65
C TYR A 49 0.98 19.41 4.21
N HIS A 50 0.13 20.26 3.62
CA HIS A 50 -1.18 19.87 3.10
C HIS A 50 -1.14 19.67 1.59
N PHE A 51 -1.03 18.41 1.16
CA PHE A 51 -1.08 18.06 -0.26
C PHE A 51 -2.50 17.72 -0.71
N ILE A 52 -2.83 18.13 -1.93
CA ILE A 52 -4.10 17.81 -2.60
C ILE A 52 -3.87 16.68 -3.62
N GLY A 53 -4.86 15.81 -3.83
CA GLY A 53 -4.79 14.70 -4.81
C GLY A 53 -4.03 13.45 -4.35
N THR A 54 -3.51 13.42 -3.12
CA THR A 54 -2.79 12.24 -2.58
C THR A 54 -3.69 11.01 -2.43
N GLY A 55 -4.97 11.21 -2.13
CA GLY A 55 -5.98 10.14 -2.09
C GLY A 55 -6.22 9.51 -3.46
N ASP A 56 -6.32 10.33 -4.51
CA ASP A 56 -6.51 9.86 -5.89
C ASP A 56 -5.28 9.09 -6.37
N LEU A 57 -4.08 9.62 -6.08
CA LEU A 57 -2.83 8.93 -6.38
C LEU A 57 -2.74 7.60 -5.62
N PHE A 58 -3.07 7.57 -4.34
CA PHE A 58 -3.09 6.34 -3.53
C PHE A 58 -4.05 5.30 -4.13
N ALA A 59 -5.26 5.68 -4.48
CA ALA A 59 -6.25 4.78 -5.05
C ALA A 59 -5.78 4.21 -6.40
N ALA A 60 -5.27 5.06 -7.29
CA ALA A 60 -4.77 4.65 -8.60
C ALA A 60 -3.58 3.69 -8.50
N LEU A 61 -2.60 4.00 -7.64
CA LEU A 61 -1.44 3.13 -7.42
C LEU A 61 -1.84 1.80 -6.76
N THR A 62 -2.76 1.83 -5.80
CA THR A 62 -3.25 0.64 -5.11
C THR A 62 -3.93 -0.31 -6.09
N LEU A 63 -4.82 0.20 -6.94
CA LEU A 63 -5.48 -0.59 -7.97
C LEU A 63 -4.45 -1.19 -8.93
N ALA A 64 -3.51 -0.38 -9.42
CA ALA A 64 -2.46 -0.85 -10.32
C ALA A 64 -1.64 -1.99 -9.70
N HIS A 65 -1.19 -1.87 -8.45
CA HIS A 65 -0.36 -2.89 -7.82
C HIS A 65 -1.14 -4.16 -7.43
N LEU A 66 -2.40 -4.05 -7.02
CA LEU A 66 -3.20 -5.22 -6.65
C LEU A 66 -3.64 -6.04 -7.88
N GLU A 67 -3.90 -5.38 -9.01
CA GLU A 67 -4.42 -6.03 -10.23
C GLU A 67 -3.33 -6.39 -11.25
N THR A 68 -2.11 -5.90 -11.11
CA THR A 68 -1.02 -6.27 -12.03
C THR A 68 -0.71 -7.75 -11.92
N LYS A 69 -0.76 -8.45 -13.05
CA LYS A 69 -0.40 -9.87 -13.18
C LYS A 69 0.82 -10.03 -14.07
N ILE A 70 1.59 -11.08 -13.78
CA ILE A 70 2.72 -11.53 -14.59
C ILE A 70 2.52 -13.00 -14.95
N GLU A 71 3.08 -13.38 -16.08
CA GLU A 71 3.10 -14.78 -16.51
C GLU A 71 4.25 -15.51 -15.81
N ASN A 72 3.95 -16.65 -15.18
CA ASN A 72 4.97 -17.53 -14.63
C ASN A 72 5.56 -18.46 -15.71
N GLU A 73 6.58 -19.23 -15.35
CA GLU A 73 7.24 -20.21 -16.23
C GLU A 73 6.31 -21.25 -16.87
N ASN A 74 5.11 -21.43 -16.32
CA ASN A 74 4.09 -22.38 -16.78
C ASN A 74 2.97 -21.71 -17.60
N GLY A 75 3.12 -20.44 -17.98
CA GLY A 75 2.12 -19.69 -18.76
C GLY A 75 0.90 -19.22 -17.96
N GLN A 76 0.93 -19.30 -16.63
CA GLN A 76 -0.18 -18.89 -15.77
C GLN A 76 -0.02 -17.44 -15.31
N GLN A 77 -1.11 -16.69 -15.35
CA GLN A 77 -1.17 -15.31 -14.86
C GLN A 77 -1.30 -15.30 -13.33
N ILE A 78 -0.25 -14.86 -12.64
CA ILE A 78 -0.20 -14.72 -11.19
C ILE A 78 -0.07 -13.24 -10.78
N PRO A 79 -0.54 -12.84 -9.59
CA PRO A 79 -0.32 -11.47 -9.10
C PRO A 79 1.18 -11.15 -9.08
N LYS A 80 1.55 -9.97 -9.60
CA LYS A 80 2.94 -9.50 -9.58
C LYS A 80 3.46 -9.26 -8.18
N TYR A 81 2.58 -8.80 -7.28
CA TYR A 81 2.92 -8.41 -5.92
C TYR A 81 2.10 -9.21 -4.91
N SER A 82 2.70 -9.52 -3.76
CA SER A 82 1.94 -9.94 -2.58
C SER A 82 1.08 -8.79 -2.06
N PHE A 83 0.13 -9.05 -1.17
CA PHE A 83 -0.69 -7.98 -0.56
C PHE A 83 0.16 -6.94 0.15
N LYS A 84 1.13 -7.42 0.93
CA LYS A 84 2.07 -6.58 1.67
C LYS A 84 2.94 -5.77 0.71
N ASP A 85 3.54 -6.42 -0.28
CA ASP A 85 4.46 -5.75 -1.22
C ASP A 85 3.75 -4.72 -2.10
N ALA A 86 2.47 -4.96 -2.43
CA ALA A 86 1.65 -3.98 -3.14
C ALA A 86 1.53 -2.69 -2.33
N PHE A 87 1.14 -2.77 -1.06
CA PHE A 87 1.04 -1.58 -0.20
C PHE A 87 2.41 -0.97 0.13
N GLN A 88 3.45 -1.80 0.27
CA GLN A 88 4.82 -1.32 0.48
C GLN A 88 5.28 -0.47 -0.71
N SER A 89 5.01 -0.93 -1.94
CA SER A 89 5.30 -0.20 -3.17
C SER A 89 4.51 1.11 -3.25
N VAL A 90 3.19 1.04 -3.05
CA VAL A 90 2.28 2.22 -3.08
C VAL A 90 2.73 3.30 -2.10
N LEU A 91 2.98 2.94 -0.84
CA LEU A 91 3.39 3.90 0.18
C LEU A 91 4.78 4.47 -0.11
N SER A 92 5.70 3.66 -0.64
CA SER A 92 7.03 4.14 -1.03
C SER A 92 6.97 5.13 -2.19
N THR A 93 6.14 4.87 -3.20
CA THR A 93 5.90 5.82 -4.29
C THR A 93 5.32 7.13 -3.77
N ILE A 94 4.29 7.08 -2.91
CA ILE A 94 3.69 8.30 -2.36
C ILE A 94 4.71 9.10 -1.56
N GLN A 95 5.45 8.47 -0.65
CA GLN A 95 6.46 9.16 0.15
C GLN A 95 7.54 9.80 -0.73
N THR A 96 7.93 9.14 -1.82
CA THR A 96 8.90 9.67 -2.78
C THR A 96 8.33 10.87 -3.55
N VAL A 97 7.10 10.77 -4.06
CA VAL A 97 6.41 11.86 -4.77
C VAL A 97 6.27 13.08 -3.86
N LEU A 98 5.86 12.90 -2.61
CA LEU A 98 5.71 13.99 -1.63
C LEU A 98 7.06 14.65 -1.32
N SER A 99 8.09 13.84 -1.07
CA SER A 99 9.45 14.35 -0.81
C SER A 99 10.00 15.13 -2.00
N LYS A 100 9.83 14.62 -3.24
CA LYS A 100 10.23 15.32 -4.47
C LYS A 100 9.45 16.61 -4.68
N THR A 101 8.15 16.58 -4.41
CA THR A 101 7.29 17.76 -4.54
C THR A 101 7.78 18.89 -3.64
N LEU A 102 8.10 18.60 -2.37
CA LEU A 102 8.66 19.61 -1.46
C LEU A 102 10.02 20.14 -1.93
N LYS A 103 10.95 19.25 -2.26
CA LYS A 103 12.29 19.65 -2.75
C LYS A 103 12.24 20.55 -3.97
N ILE A 104 11.32 20.27 -4.91
CA ILE A 104 11.15 21.10 -6.10
C ILE A 104 10.50 22.45 -5.71
N SER A 105 9.51 22.42 -4.83
CA SER A 105 8.80 23.64 -4.38
C SER A 105 9.71 24.66 -3.68
N GLU A 106 10.75 24.20 -2.98
CA GLU A 106 11.76 25.06 -2.34
C GLU A 106 12.59 25.87 -3.34
N GLY A 107 12.75 25.36 -4.58
CA GLY A 107 13.47 26.03 -5.66
C GLY A 107 12.59 26.85 -6.60
N GLU A 108 11.26 26.83 -6.42
CA GLU A 108 10.33 27.55 -7.29
C GLU A 108 10.21 29.04 -6.91
N SER A 109 9.88 29.87 -7.90
CA SER A 109 9.72 31.31 -7.71
C SER A 109 8.65 31.62 -6.65
N LEU A 110 8.95 32.54 -5.75
CA LEU A 110 7.98 33.08 -4.79
C LEU A 110 6.78 33.76 -5.44
N ASN A 111 6.83 34.01 -6.77
CA ASN A 111 5.74 34.58 -7.55
C ASN A 111 4.58 33.60 -7.79
N LEU A 112 4.77 32.29 -7.59
CA LEU A 112 3.68 31.31 -7.63
C LEU A 112 2.92 31.29 -6.30
N SER A 113 1.62 30.95 -6.34
CA SER A 113 0.89 30.66 -5.12
C SER A 113 1.45 29.42 -4.44
N GLU A 114 1.32 29.35 -3.12
CA GLU A 114 1.76 28.17 -2.36
C GLU A 114 1.09 26.88 -2.85
N SER A 115 -0.22 26.93 -3.14
CA SER A 115 -0.94 25.75 -3.63
C SER A 115 -0.38 25.26 -4.98
N ALA A 116 0.01 26.17 -5.88
CA ALA A 116 0.60 25.80 -7.16
C ALA A 116 2.00 25.20 -7.00
N ARG A 117 2.77 25.68 -6.01
CA ARG A 117 4.12 25.15 -5.74
C ARG A 117 4.10 23.73 -5.20
N ILE A 118 3.11 23.42 -4.35
CA ILE A 118 2.96 22.11 -3.70
C ILE A 118 2.10 21.12 -4.51
N GLU A 119 1.71 21.45 -5.74
CA GLU A 119 1.09 20.49 -6.65
C GLU A 119 2.00 19.28 -6.88
N LEU A 120 1.39 18.09 -6.90
CA LEU A 120 2.14 16.83 -6.95
C LEU A 120 2.99 16.74 -8.22
N LYS A 121 4.31 16.55 -8.06
CA LYS A 121 5.27 16.46 -9.18
C LYS A 121 5.29 15.04 -9.78
N ILE A 122 4.13 14.60 -10.29
CA ILE A 122 3.91 13.24 -10.81
C ILE A 122 4.82 12.94 -11.99
N ILE A 123 4.93 13.87 -12.95
CA ILE A 123 5.75 13.68 -14.16
C ILE A 123 7.23 13.52 -13.78
N GLN A 124 7.70 14.32 -12.83
CA GLN A 124 9.09 14.27 -12.32
C GLN A 124 9.35 13.03 -11.45
N SER A 125 8.30 12.29 -11.09
CA SER A 125 8.35 11.08 -10.28
C SER A 125 8.00 9.81 -11.07
N LEU A 126 7.94 9.89 -12.41
CA LEU A 126 7.54 8.75 -13.26
C LEU A 126 8.39 7.50 -13.04
N ASP A 127 9.70 7.65 -12.88
CA ASP A 127 10.59 6.51 -12.67
C ASP A 127 10.37 5.85 -11.31
N ASP A 128 10.07 6.63 -10.26
CA ASP A 128 9.77 6.08 -8.92
C ASP A 128 8.37 5.46 -8.86
N ILE A 129 7.45 5.93 -9.70
CA ILE A 129 6.12 5.31 -9.86
C ILE A 129 6.25 3.95 -10.57
N ARG A 130 7.12 3.86 -11.59
CA ARG A 130 7.35 2.62 -12.35
C ARG A 130 8.19 1.61 -11.57
N ASN A 131 9.19 2.10 -10.84
CA ASN A 131 10.20 1.30 -10.15
C ASN A 131 10.36 1.80 -8.71
N PRO A 132 9.38 1.57 -7.82
CA PRO A 132 9.45 2.03 -6.45
C PRO A 132 10.59 1.36 -5.69
N ILE A 133 11.41 2.16 -5.02
CA ILE A 133 12.38 1.67 -4.03
C ILE A 133 11.60 1.33 -2.77
N LEU A 134 11.60 0.06 -2.38
CA LEU A 134 10.83 -0.41 -1.23
C LEU A 134 11.39 0.19 0.07
N GLY A 135 10.55 0.97 0.76
CA GLY A 135 10.78 1.37 2.15
C GLY A 135 10.35 0.29 3.15
N ASP A 136 10.28 0.67 4.41
CA ASP A 136 9.73 -0.15 5.51
C ASP A 136 8.54 0.59 6.13
N TYR A 137 7.37 0.42 5.50
CA TYR A 137 6.14 1.13 5.86
C TYR A 137 5.01 0.17 6.24
N VAL A 138 5.17 -1.13 5.98
CA VAL A 138 4.09 -2.12 6.06
C VAL A 138 4.54 -3.31 6.89
N GLU A 139 3.80 -3.56 7.96
CA GLU A 139 3.98 -4.71 8.84
C GLU A 139 2.83 -5.69 8.65
N GLU A 140 3.13 -6.98 8.51
CA GLU A 140 2.10 -8.03 8.55
C GLU A 140 1.62 -8.23 9.99
N MET A 141 0.32 -8.57 10.12
CA MET A 141 -0.35 -8.79 11.40
C MET A 141 -1.02 -10.17 11.49
#